data_AF-A0A6P8HPE7-F1
#
_entry.id   AF-A0A6P8HPE7-F1
#
_cell.length_a   1.000
_cell.length_b   1.000
_cell.length_c   1.000
_cell.angle_alpha   90.00
_cell.angle_beta   90.00
_cell.angle_gamma   90.00
#
_symmetry.space_group_name_H-M   'P 1'
#
loop_
_entity.id
_entity.type
_entity.pdbx_description
1 polymer ?
#
loop_
_entity_poly.entity_id
_entity_poly.type
_entity_poly.pdbx_seq_one_letter_code
_entity_poly.pdbx_strand_id
1 'polypeptide(L)'
;MLNSFWGKFAQRTNMTQVEMVTDEDRYFELLLSDAVEVQNMRFVNDEAIEVHFVHTEDFIPPNAKTNVVLAAFTTAHARLKLYSVLEGLEERVLYFDTDSIIYLSREGEWEPDTGDYLGQLTS
;
A
#
# COMPACT_ATOMS: atom_id res chain seq x y z
N MET A 1 -11.32 -12.36 -0.90
CA MET A 1 -10.55 -11.89 0.27
C MET A 1 -9.04 -12.14 0.19
N LEU A 2 -8.48 -12.78 -0.86
CA LEU A 2 -7.04 -13.06 -0.93
C LEU A 2 -6.20 -11.78 -1.05
N ASN A 3 -6.60 -10.85 -1.93
CA ASN A 3 -5.74 -9.74 -2.31
C ASN A 3 -5.58 -8.61 -1.30
N SER A 4 -6.41 -8.58 -0.27
CA SER A 4 -6.36 -7.55 0.76
C SER A 4 -5.21 -7.77 1.76
N PHE A 5 -4.68 -9.00 1.87
CA PHE A 5 -3.67 -9.35 2.87
C PHE A 5 -2.31 -8.70 2.60
N TRP A 6 -1.82 -8.76 1.37
CA TRP A 6 -0.51 -8.19 1.04
C TRP A 6 -0.50 -6.66 1.10
N GLY A 7 -1.59 -6.02 0.67
CA GLY A 7 -1.77 -4.57 0.86
C GLY A 7 -1.78 -4.19 2.34
N LYS A 8 -2.41 -5.00 3.20
CA LYS A 8 -2.42 -4.78 4.65
C LYS A 8 -1.02 -4.88 5.27
N PHE A 9 -0.21 -5.83 4.82
CA PHE A 9 1.16 -5.98 5.31
C PHE A 9 2.04 -4.76 5.02
N ALA A 10 1.81 -4.06 3.91
CA ALA A 10 2.49 -2.82 3.53
C ALA A 10 1.82 -1.54 4.04
N GLN A 11 0.78 -1.64 4.90
CA GLN A 11 0.05 -0.45 5.33
C GLN A 11 0.97 0.50 6.11
N ARG A 12 0.96 1.79 5.74
CA ARG A 12 1.58 2.86 6.52
C ARG A 12 1.00 2.87 7.94
N THR A 13 1.86 2.72 8.94
CA THR A 13 1.46 2.60 10.36
C THR A 13 1.11 3.94 10.98
N ASN A 14 1.79 5.02 10.57
CA ASN A 14 1.52 6.38 11.01
C ASN A 14 0.65 7.11 9.96
N MET A 15 -0.67 7.07 10.13
CA MET A 15 -1.61 7.85 9.32
C MET A 15 -2.11 9.03 10.15
N THR A 16 -2.43 10.15 9.49
CA THR A 16 -3.09 11.29 10.14
C THR A 16 -4.33 10.81 10.87
N GLN A 17 -4.38 11.10 12.16
CA GLN A 17 -5.53 10.91 13.02
C GLN A 17 -6.32 12.21 13.08
N VAL A 18 -7.63 12.08 13.26
CA VAL A 18 -8.54 13.21 13.41
C VAL A 18 -9.25 13.05 14.75
N GLU A 19 -9.14 14.06 15.60
CA GLU A 19 -9.80 14.10 16.90
C GLU A 19 -10.65 15.35 17.01
N MET A 20 -11.91 15.18 17.42
CA MET A 20 -12.80 16.27 17.77
C MET A 20 -12.60 16.62 19.24
N VAL A 21 -12.00 17.78 19.49
CA VAL A 21 -11.63 18.24 20.82
C VAL A 21 -12.64 19.30 21.27
N THR A 22 -13.24 19.07 22.43
CA THR A 22 -14.18 20.01 23.10
C THR A 22 -13.69 20.44 24.48
N ASP A 23 -12.59 19.85 24.93
CA ASP A 23 -11.99 20.06 26.24
C ASP A 23 -10.65 20.82 26.08
N GLU A 24 -10.47 21.88 26.86
CA GLU A 24 -9.29 22.75 26.76
C GLU A 24 -8.00 22.03 27.19
N ASP A 25 -8.07 21.18 28.22
CA ASP A 25 -6.89 20.45 28.71
C ASP A 25 -6.38 19.48 27.63
N ARG A 26 -7.29 18.74 26.99
CA ARG A 26 -6.96 17.86 25.86
C ARG A 26 -6.39 18.62 24.67
N TYR A 27 -6.90 19.82 24.39
CA TYR A 27 -6.37 20.68 23.34
C TYR A 27 -4.92 21.07 23.58
N PHE A 28 -4.59 21.54 24.79
CA PHE A 28 -3.21 21.87 25.15
C PHE A 28 -2.31 20.64 25.24
N GLU A 29 -2.83 19.49 25.67
CA GLU A 29 -2.09 18.23 25.66
C GLU A 29 -1.61 17.88 24.25
N LEU A 30 -2.49 17.96 23.24
CA LEU A 30 -2.13 17.70 21.85
C LEU A 30 -1.12 18.71 21.29
N LEU A 31 -1.25 19.99 21.64
CA LEU A 31 -0.36 21.04 21.15
C LEU A 31 1.05 21.02 21.77
N LEU A 32 1.16 20.56 23.02
CA LEU A 32 2.39 20.59 23.80
C LEU A 32 3.04 19.21 23.93
N SER A 33 2.46 18.17 23.34
CA SER A 33 2.98 16.81 23.42
C SER A 33 4.14 16.58 22.44
N ASP A 34 5.24 16.03 22.95
CA ASP A 34 6.37 15.57 22.13
C ASP A 34 6.04 14.28 21.34
N ALA A 35 4.94 13.60 21.67
CA ALA A 35 4.54 12.32 21.07
C ALA A 35 3.69 12.47 19.80
N VAL A 36 3.16 13.67 19.54
CA VAL A 36 2.32 13.96 18.38
C VAL A 36 2.74 15.26 17.71
N GLU A 37 2.57 15.32 16.40
CA GLU A 37 2.76 16.51 15.60
C GLU A 37 1.40 16.93 15.02
N VAL A 38 0.91 18.10 15.45
CA VAL A 38 -0.33 18.67 14.94
C VAL A 38 -0.11 19.25 13.55
N GLN A 39 -0.81 18.70 12.57
CA GLN A 39 -0.71 19.09 11.15
C GLN A 39 -1.71 20.16 10.76
N ASN A 40 -2.91 20.14 11.36
CA ASN A 40 -3.98 21.08 11.06
C ASN A 40 -4.95 21.19 12.24
N MET A 41 -5.61 22.34 12.36
CA MET A 41 -6.69 22.59 13.32
C MET A 41 -7.81 23.36 12.64
N ARG A 42 -9.04 22.93 12.86
CA ARG A 42 -10.23 23.58 12.30
C ARG A 42 -11.26 23.80 13.40
N PHE A 43 -11.60 25.06 13.66
CA PHE A 43 -12.74 25.40 14.50
C PHE A 43 -14.02 24.99 13.77
N VAL A 44 -14.78 24.09 14.37
CA VAL A 44 -16.05 23.59 13.82
C VAL A 44 -17.20 24.49 14.29
N ASN A 45 -17.15 24.89 15.57
CA ASN A 45 -18.05 25.86 16.20
C ASN A 45 -17.35 26.44 17.45
N ASP A 46 -18.10 27.17 18.28
CA ASP A 46 -17.59 27.85 19.48
C ASP A 46 -17.12 26.89 20.59
N GLU A 47 -17.49 25.61 20.53
CA GLU A 47 -17.22 24.61 21.57
C GLU A 47 -16.32 23.45 21.08
N ALA A 48 -16.01 23.38 19.79
CA ALA A 48 -15.36 22.21 19.20
C ALA A 48 -14.32 22.56 18.12
N ILE A 49 -13.16 21.93 18.24
CA ILE A 49 -12.04 22.03 17.31
C ILE A 49 -11.72 20.64 16.76
N GLU A 50 -11.64 20.51 15.44
CA GLU A 50 -11.13 19.32 14.77
C GLU A 50 -9.61 19.43 14.65
N VAL A 51 -8.87 18.53 15.30
CA VAL A 51 -7.40 18.51 15.30
C VAL A 51 -6.92 17.32 14.47
N HIS A 52 -6.04 17.59 13.50
CA HIS A 52 -5.39 16.58 12.67
C HIS A 52 -3.95 16.44 13.13
N PHE A 53 -3.53 15.24 13.50
CA PHE A 53 -2.16 15.00 13.98
C PHE A 53 -1.60 13.66 13.52
N VAL A 54 -0.29 13.52 13.57
CA VAL A 54 0.44 12.26 13.39
C VAL A 54 1.30 11.99 14.62
N HIS A 55 1.74 10.75 14.82
CA HIS A 55 2.73 10.47 15.86
C HIS A 55 4.13 10.91 15.39
N THR A 56 4.94 11.43 16.30
CA THR A 56 6.38 11.63 16.03
C THR A 56 7.07 10.27 15.90
N GLU A 57 8.23 10.21 15.23
CA GLU A 57 8.89 8.94 14.86
C GLU A 57 9.14 8.00 16.04
N ASP A 58 9.51 8.54 17.19
CA ASP A 58 9.80 7.79 18.42
C ASP A 58 8.54 7.26 19.12
N PHE A 59 7.36 7.77 18.76
CA PHE A 59 6.09 7.48 19.43
C PHE A 59 5.06 6.82 18.49
N ILE A 60 5.50 6.31 17.35
CA ILE A 60 4.63 5.54 16.45
C ILE A 60 4.22 4.22 17.13
N PRO A 61 2.92 3.98 17.35
CA PRO A 61 2.47 2.76 18.00
C PRO A 61 2.75 1.52 17.12
N PRO A 62 3.21 0.41 17.70
CA PRO A 62 3.47 -0.81 16.95
C PRO A 62 2.16 -1.39 16.40
N ASN A 63 2.19 -1.88 15.16
CA ASN A 63 1.04 -2.53 14.53
C ASN A 63 1.33 -4.01 14.25
N ALA A 64 0.77 -4.89 15.06
CA ALA A 64 0.93 -6.34 14.94
C ALA A 64 0.30 -6.95 13.66
N LYS A 65 -0.44 -6.15 12.87
CA LYS A 65 -1.12 -6.59 11.64
C LYS A 65 -0.35 -6.21 10.36
N THR A 66 0.80 -5.55 10.48
CA THR A 66 1.64 -5.14 9.34
C THR A 66 2.97 -5.91 9.33
N ASN A 67 3.51 -6.16 8.15
CA ASN A 67 4.84 -6.76 7.98
C ASN A 67 5.40 -6.37 6.59
N VAL A 68 6.18 -5.30 6.55
CA VAL A 68 6.71 -4.75 5.29
C VAL A 68 7.62 -5.74 4.55
N VAL A 69 8.29 -6.64 5.28
CA VAL A 69 9.15 -7.67 4.68
C VAL A 69 8.29 -8.65 3.88
N LEU A 70 7.21 -9.18 4.44
CA LEU A 70 6.31 -10.07 3.72
C LEU A 70 5.72 -9.41 2.47
N ALA A 71 5.28 -8.15 2.57
CA ALA A 71 4.76 -7.42 1.42
C ALA A 71 5.81 -7.20 0.31
N ALA A 72 7.05 -6.89 0.68
CA ALA A 72 8.15 -6.73 -0.25
C ALA A 72 8.44 -8.04 -0.99
N PHE A 73 8.51 -9.17 -0.27
CA PHE A 73 8.72 -10.48 -0.87
C PHE A 73 7.59 -10.90 -1.81
N THR A 74 6.32 -10.74 -1.39
CA THR A 74 5.18 -11.07 -2.27
C THR A 74 5.24 -10.28 -3.57
N THR A 75 5.52 -8.97 -3.50
CA THR A 75 5.60 -8.11 -4.69
C THR A 75 6.83 -8.44 -5.55
N ALA A 76 7.97 -8.79 -4.94
CA ALA A 76 9.16 -9.21 -5.66
C ALA A 76 8.94 -10.53 -6.42
N HIS A 77 8.32 -11.52 -5.79
CA HIS A 77 8.00 -12.81 -6.44
C HIS A 77 7.00 -12.65 -7.58
N ALA A 78 5.97 -11.81 -7.42
CA ALA A 78 5.05 -11.49 -8.51
C ALA A 78 5.78 -10.86 -9.72
N ARG A 79 6.68 -9.88 -9.46
CA ARG A 79 7.51 -9.27 -10.51
C ARG A 79 8.46 -10.24 -11.18
N LEU A 80 9.09 -11.16 -10.44
CA LEU A 80 9.96 -12.19 -11.01
C LEU A 80 9.17 -13.16 -11.90
N LYS A 81 7.94 -13.51 -11.52
CA LYS A 81 7.05 -14.32 -12.36
C LYS A 81 6.69 -13.59 -13.65
N LEU A 82 6.31 -12.31 -13.58
CA LEU A 82 6.07 -11.47 -14.75
C LEU A 82 7.31 -11.41 -15.66
N TYR A 83 8.47 -11.11 -15.07
CA TYR A 83 9.75 -11.03 -15.77
C TYR A 83 10.10 -12.33 -16.51
N SER A 84 9.83 -13.50 -15.92
CA SER A 84 10.09 -14.79 -16.59
C SER A 84 9.31 -14.97 -17.91
N VAL A 85 8.14 -14.33 -18.04
CA VAL A 85 7.35 -14.37 -19.29
C VAL A 85 7.85 -13.31 -20.26
N LEU A 86 8.17 -12.12 -19.77
CA LEU A 86 8.74 -11.04 -20.57
C LEU A 86 10.05 -11.48 -21.27
N GLU A 87 10.89 -12.23 -20.56
CA GLU A 87 12.15 -12.76 -21.10
C GLU A 87 11.95 -13.68 -22.31
N GLY A 88 10.87 -14.46 -22.37
CA GLY A 88 10.55 -15.30 -23.54
C GLY A 88 9.83 -14.55 -24.68
N LEU A 89 9.22 -13.40 -24.38
CA LEU A 89 8.53 -12.57 -25.38
C LEU A 89 9.46 -11.56 -26.05
N GLU A 90 10.50 -11.10 -25.35
CA GLU A 90 11.52 -10.15 -25.82
C GLU A 90 10.90 -8.89 -26.49
N GLU A 91 11.30 -8.58 -27.73
CA GLU A 91 10.86 -7.40 -28.49
C GLU A 91 9.36 -7.43 -28.87
N ARG A 92 8.66 -8.55 -28.62
CA ARG A 92 7.23 -8.67 -28.93
C ARG A 92 6.35 -8.03 -27.87
N VAL A 93 6.90 -7.70 -26.71
CA VAL A 93 6.17 -7.03 -25.63
C VAL A 93 5.81 -5.61 -26.05
N LEU A 94 4.51 -5.30 -26.02
CA LEU A 94 3.98 -3.95 -26.28
C LEU A 94 3.71 -3.20 -24.97
N TYR A 95 3.28 -3.92 -23.92
CA TYR A 95 2.95 -3.36 -22.62
C TYR A 95 2.93 -4.47 -21.55
N PHE A 96 3.14 -4.12 -20.28
CA PHE A 96 2.89 -4.99 -19.15
C PHE A 96 2.45 -4.18 -17.94
N ASP A 97 1.58 -4.76 -17.11
CA ASP A 97 1.13 -4.16 -15.84
C ASP A 97 0.80 -5.26 -14.83
N THR A 98 1.48 -5.20 -13.70
CA THR A 98 1.27 -6.03 -12.49
C THR A 98 1.33 -7.54 -12.73
N ASP A 99 0.33 -8.11 -13.40
CA ASP A 99 0.11 -9.52 -13.69
C ASP A 99 -0.35 -9.77 -15.15
N SER A 100 -0.28 -8.76 -16.02
CA SER A 100 -0.71 -8.83 -17.42
C SER A 100 0.39 -8.38 -18.39
N ILE A 101 0.36 -8.93 -19.61
CA ILE A 101 1.26 -8.57 -20.72
C ILE A 101 0.44 -8.46 -22.00
N ILE A 102 0.68 -7.41 -22.79
CA ILE A 102 0.20 -7.26 -24.16
C ILE A 102 1.40 -7.44 -25.08
N TYR A 103 1.32 -8.34 -26.05
CA TYR A 103 2.42 -8.65 -26.95
C TYR A 103 1.94 -9.01 -28.37
N LEU A 104 2.86 -9.02 -29.33
CA LEU A 104 2.62 -9.45 -30.70
C LEU A 104 2.75 -10.97 -30.84
N SER A 105 1.65 -11.66 -31.16
CA SER A 105 1.66 -13.09 -31.50
C SER A 105 2.02 -13.31 -32.96
N ARG A 106 2.85 -14.34 -33.24
CA ARG A 106 3.32 -14.71 -34.59
C ARG A 106 3.43 -16.22 -34.71
N GLU A 107 3.09 -16.74 -35.88
CA GLU A 107 3.15 -18.17 -36.16
C GLU A 107 4.60 -18.70 -36.09
N GLY A 108 4.80 -19.80 -35.37
CA GLY A 108 6.10 -20.48 -35.23
C GLY A 108 7.03 -19.91 -34.15
N GLU A 109 6.64 -18.83 -33.47
CA GLU A 109 7.36 -18.31 -32.30
C GLU A 109 6.79 -18.91 -31.00
N TRP A 110 7.55 -18.80 -29.91
CA TRP A 110 7.11 -19.27 -28.60
C TRP A 110 5.89 -18.47 -28.10
N GLU A 111 4.98 -19.13 -27.39
CA GLU A 111 3.81 -18.49 -26.77
C GLU A 111 3.77 -18.85 -25.27
N PRO A 112 3.38 -17.92 -24.38
CA PRO A 112 3.27 -18.22 -22.96
C PRO A 112 2.19 -19.27 -22.67
N ASP A 113 2.53 -20.26 -21.84
CA ASP A 113 1.57 -21.30 -21.44
C ASP A 113 0.41 -20.73 -20.61
N THR A 114 -0.81 -21.08 -21.00
CA THR A 114 -2.05 -20.72 -20.29
C THR A 114 -2.67 -21.92 -19.55
N GLY A 115 -3.48 -21.67 -18.52
CA GLY A 115 -4.25 -22.74 -17.87
C GLY A 115 -5.20 -22.24 -16.78
N ASP A 116 -5.93 -23.19 -16.17
CA ASP A 116 -7.05 -22.91 -15.24
C ASP A 116 -6.65 -22.89 -13.75
N TYR A 117 -5.36 -23.08 -13.43
CA TYR A 117 -4.88 -23.18 -12.05
C TYR A 117 -4.24 -21.87 -11.54
N LEU A 118 -4.19 -21.73 -10.22
CA LEU A 118 -3.64 -20.55 -9.56
C LEU A 118 -2.19 -20.28 -9.99
N GLY A 119 -1.93 -19.05 -10.45
CA GLY A 119 -0.61 -18.60 -10.90
C GLY A 119 -0.28 -18.92 -12.35
N GLN A 120 -1.21 -19.53 -13.10
CA GLN A 120 -1.10 -19.69 -14.55
C GLN A 120 -1.62 -18.45 -15.29
N LEU A 121 -1.13 -18.25 -16.51
CA LEU A 121 -1.59 -17.16 -17.38
C LEU A 121 -2.95 -17.53 -17.99
N THR A 122 -3.72 -16.50 -18.33
CA THR A 122 -5.02 -16.63 -19.02
C THR A 122 -5.05 -15.65 -20.20
N SER A 123 -5.83 -15.98 -21.24
CA SER A 123 -5.89 -15.26 -22.52
C SER A 123 -7.29 -14.72 -22.83
#